data_AF-A0A3M0XQ15-F1
#
_entry.id   AF-A0A3M0XQ15-F1
#
_cell.length_a   1.000
_cell.length_b   1.000
_cell.length_c   1.000
_cell.angle_alpha   90.00
_cell.angle_beta   90.00
_cell.angle_gamma   90.00
#
_symmetry.space_group_name_H-M   'P 1'
#
loop_
_entity.id
_entity.type
_entity.pdbx_description
1 polymer ?
#
loop_
_entity_poly.entity_id
_entity_poly.type
_entity_poly.pdbx_seq_one_letter_code
_entity_poly.pdbx_strand_id
1 'polypeptide(L)'
;MGKLELKIPKLRQGSYLPSFLEPRRGSERALLAVVQEAYVKGVSTRKVDDLVQALGMSGISKSEVSRLCAELDERVEAFLNRELSGAWPYVWLDATYLKCRDGGRVVSKAVVVAVGVNESGVREVLGLAVGPAETEAFWTEFLRSLTRRGLNAVKLVVSDCHEGLRRAAAKVLGASWQRCRVHFMRNVLAYVPKGQHEMVAAAIRTVFAQENQDEGRRQWREVAEKLRGRFPKVSELMDNAEADVLAFMGFPKEHWPQLGSTNPLERLNKEIKRRAHVVGIFPNEAAIVRLVGALLQEQTDEWQVTRRYMSVGTLRQVLGTAPEVAAIEDKTAD
;
A
#
# COMPACT_ATOMS: atom_id res chain seq x y z
N MET A 1 -27.91 10.62 -0.74
CA MET A 1 -28.66 9.39 -1.09
C MET A 1 -29.15 8.75 0.19
N GLY A 2 -30.46 8.48 0.30
CA GLY A 2 -31.11 7.99 1.52
C GLY A 2 -31.11 6.47 1.66
N LYS A 3 -31.75 5.98 2.75
CA LYS A 3 -31.99 4.55 2.98
C LYS A 3 -33.11 4.05 2.06
N LEU A 4 -32.91 2.88 1.46
CA LEU A 4 -33.92 2.15 0.68
C LEU A 4 -34.25 0.86 1.43
N GLU A 5 -35.51 0.69 1.83
CA GLU A 5 -35.99 -0.56 2.43
C GLU A 5 -36.37 -1.55 1.33
N LEU A 6 -35.70 -2.70 1.31
CA LEU A 6 -35.97 -3.79 0.37
C LEU A 6 -36.67 -4.94 1.09
N LYS A 7 -37.79 -5.39 0.54
CA LYS A 7 -38.51 -6.57 1.03
C LYS A 7 -37.94 -7.81 0.36
N ILE A 8 -37.18 -8.61 1.12
CA ILE A 8 -36.61 -9.88 0.64
C ILE A 8 -37.66 -10.99 0.82
N PRO A 9 -38.01 -11.76 -0.24
CA PRO A 9 -38.92 -12.90 -0.12
C PRO A 9 -38.35 -13.99 0.78
N LYS A 10 -39.18 -14.53 1.69
CA LYS A 10 -38.79 -15.63 2.59
C LYS A 10 -39.28 -16.97 2.00
N LEU A 11 -38.37 -17.93 1.82
CA LEU A 11 -38.72 -19.25 1.30
C LEU A 11 -39.19 -20.19 2.42
N ARG A 12 -40.02 -21.20 2.07
CA ARG A 12 -40.50 -22.24 3.00
C ARG A 12 -39.40 -23.20 3.45
N GLN A 13 -38.39 -23.43 2.61
CA GLN A 13 -37.14 -24.13 2.94
C GLN A 13 -35.97 -23.45 2.20
N GLY A 14 -34.81 -23.33 2.87
CA GLY A 14 -33.63 -22.64 2.36
C GLY A 14 -33.64 -21.11 2.58
N SER A 15 -32.55 -20.45 2.21
CA SER A 15 -32.41 -18.99 2.22
C SER A 15 -32.40 -18.45 0.78
N TYR A 16 -33.28 -17.51 0.45
CA TYR A 16 -33.20 -16.75 -0.80
C TYR A 16 -32.44 -15.46 -0.55
N LEU A 17 -31.19 -15.44 -0.98
CA LEU A 17 -30.45 -14.19 -1.16
C LEU A 17 -30.51 -13.87 -2.66
N PRO A 18 -31.13 -12.76 -3.08
CA PRO A 18 -31.07 -12.33 -4.46
C PRO A 18 -29.62 -12.25 -4.95
N SER A 19 -29.33 -12.70 -6.18
CA SER A 19 -27.97 -12.67 -6.75
C SER A 19 -27.35 -11.27 -6.86
N PHE A 20 -28.15 -10.20 -6.72
CA PHE A 20 -27.65 -8.83 -6.60
C PHE A 20 -27.20 -8.43 -5.19
N LEU A 21 -27.53 -9.23 -4.17
CA LEU A 21 -27.07 -9.13 -2.79
C LEU A 21 -25.92 -10.10 -2.47
N GLU A 22 -25.63 -11.06 -3.35
CA GLU A 22 -24.38 -11.82 -3.27
C GLU A 22 -23.20 -10.87 -3.44
N PRO A 23 -22.12 -11.01 -2.63
CA PRO A 23 -20.98 -10.13 -2.75
C PRO A 23 -20.34 -10.34 -4.13
N ARG A 24 -20.45 -9.33 -4.97
CA ARG A 24 -20.01 -9.40 -6.38
C ARG A 24 -18.48 -9.40 -6.50
N ARG A 25 -17.80 -8.87 -5.48
CA ARG A 25 -16.36 -8.67 -5.43
C ARG A 25 -15.70 -9.59 -4.39
N GLY A 26 -14.49 -10.06 -4.69
CA GLY A 26 -13.73 -10.95 -3.80
C GLY A 26 -13.48 -10.34 -2.42
N SER A 27 -13.16 -9.04 -2.37
CA SER A 27 -12.97 -8.32 -1.11
C SER A 27 -14.25 -8.21 -0.26
N GLU A 28 -15.43 -8.19 -0.88
CA GLU A 28 -16.70 -8.17 -0.17
C GLU A 28 -17.05 -9.55 0.41
N ARG A 29 -16.79 -10.63 -0.35
CA ARG A 29 -16.88 -12.01 0.18
C ARG A 29 -15.95 -12.19 1.39
N ALA A 30 -14.72 -11.69 1.30
CA ALA A 30 -13.75 -11.74 2.39
C ALA A 30 -14.20 -10.92 3.61
N LEU A 31 -14.77 -9.74 3.41
CA LEU A 31 -15.29 -8.93 4.51
C LEU A 31 -16.41 -9.67 5.25
N LEU A 32 -17.37 -10.24 4.53
CA LEU A 32 -18.44 -11.02 5.14
C LEU A 32 -17.91 -12.25 5.87
N ALA A 33 -16.97 -12.98 5.27
CA ALA A 33 -16.36 -14.14 5.90
C ALA A 33 -15.67 -13.78 7.22
N VAL A 34 -14.94 -12.65 7.27
CA VAL A 34 -14.28 -12.18 8.50
C VAL A 34 -15.30 -11.70 9.54
N VAL A 35 -16.37 -11.02 9.14
CA VAL A 35 -17.48 -10.62 10.02
C VAL A 35 -18.15 -11.84 10.65
N GLN A 36 -18.43 -12.86 9.84
CA GLN A 36 -19.02 -14.13 10.29
C GLN A 36 -18.07 -14.90 11.22
N GLU A 37 -16.77 -14.96 10.90
CA GLU A 37 -15.77 -15.58 11.76
C GLU A 37 -15.66 -14.87 13.11
N ALA A 38 -15.63 -13.54 13.11
CA ALA A 38 -15.57 -12.74 14.33
C ALA A 38 -16.80 -12.98 15.23
N TYR A 39 -17.99 -13.07 14.63
CA TYR A 39 -19.23 -13.39 15.33
C TYR A 39 -19.19 -14.81 15.94
N VAL A 40 -18.84 -15.82 15.14
CA VAL A 40 -18.75 -17.22 15.59
C VAL A 40 -17.74 -17.41 16.73
N LYS A 41 -16.66 -16.64 16.72
CA LYS A 41 -15.61 -16.68 17.76
C LYS A 41 -15.91 -15.79 18.98
N GLY A 42 -17.04 -15.07 19.00
CA GLY A 42 -17.42 -14.20 20.11
C GLY A 42 -16.47 -13.03 20.32
N VAL A 43 -15.79 -12.60 19.26
CA VAL A 43 -14.89 -11.44 19.28
C VAL A 43 -15.48 -10.25 18.52
N SER A 44 -16.69 -10.41 18.00
CA SER A 44 -17.46 -9.37 17.34
C SER A 44 -17.69 -8.19 18.26
N THR A 45 -17.68 -7.00 17.67
CA THR A 45 -18.16 -5.79 18.34
C THR A 45 -19.68 -5.71 18.21
N ARG A 46 -20.35 -4.89 19.02
CA ARG A 46 -21.82 -4.69 18.90
C ARG A 46 -22.24 -4.33 17.47
N LYS A 47 -21.44 -3.52 16.77
CA LYS A 47 -21.69 -3.17 15.36
C LYS A 47 -21.66 -4.38 14.42
N VAL A 48 -20.79 -5.36 14.69
CA VAL A 48 -20.71 -6.61 13.95
C VAL A 48 -21.91 -7.49 14.27
N ASP A 49 -22.34 -7.56 15.53
CA ASP A 49 -23.55 -8.30 15.93
C ASP A 49 -24.80 -7.73 15.25
N ASP A 50 -24.97 -6.40 15.28
CA ASP A 50 -26.06 -5.69 14.61
C ASP A 50 -26.06 -5.96 13.09
N LEU A 51 -24.88 -6.01 12.47
CA LEU A 51 -24.73 -6.32 11.05
C LEU A 51 -25.12 -7.76 10.73
N VAL A 52 -24.69 -8.73 11.54
CA VAL A 52 -25.06 -10.15 11.38
C VAL A 52 -26.57 -10.33 11.51
N GLN A 53 -27.20 -9.65 12.47
CA GLN A 53 -28.67 -9.67 12.63
C GLN A 53 -29.37 -9.01 11.44
N ALA A 54 -28.92 -7.82 11.01
CA ALA A 54 -29.52 -7.10 9.88
C ALA A 54 -29.41 -7.85 8.55
N LEU A 55 -28.36 -8.64 8.37
CA LEU A 55 -28.15 -9.49 7.20
C LEU A 55 -28.91 -10.83 7.27
N GLY A 56 -29.68 -11.08 8.34
CA GLY A 56 -30.40 -12.34 8.53
C GLY A 56 -29.48 -13.55 8.69
N MET A 57 -28.23 -13.31 9.12
CA MET A 57 -27.19 -14.33 9.27
C MET A 57 -27.25 -15.06 10.62
N SER A 58 -28.35 -14.91 11.37
CA SER A 58 -28.61 -15.64 12.61
C SER A 58 -28.98 -17.10 12.32
N GLY A 59 -27.96 -17.93 12.10
CA GLY A 59 -28.11 -19.36 11.80
C GLY A 59 -26.96 -19.99 11.01
N ILE A 60 -25.89 -19.24 10.71
CA ILE A 60 -24.76 -19.78 9.94
C ILE A 60 -24.01 -20.83 10.76
N SER A 61 -23.75 -22.00 10.16
CA SER A 61 -22.96 -23.04 10.82
C SER A 61 -21.48 -22.67 10.88
N LYS A 62 -20.82 -23.03 11.99
CA LYS A 62 -19.36 -22.86 12.14
C LYS A 62 -18.59 -23.52 11.00
N SER A 63 -19.09 -24.67 10.52
CA SER A 63 -18.54 -25.42 9.40
C SER A 63 -18.63 -24.68 8.06
N GLU A 64 -19.72 -23.95 7.79
CA GLU A 64 -19.84 -23.14 6.58
C GLU A 64 -18.88 -21.96 6.59
N VAL A 65 -18.80 -21.23 7.72
CA VAL A 65 -17.84 -20.12 7.86
C VAL A 65 -16.41 -20.60 7.68
N SER A 66 -16.06 -21.74 8.28
CA SER A 66 -14.72 -22.30 8.17
C SER A 66 -14.37 -22.68 6.72
N ARG A 67 -15.30 -23.30 5.98
CA ARG A 67 -15.09 -23.65 4.57
C ARG A 67 -14.92 -22.41 3.69
N LEU A 68 -15.76 -21.40 3.89
CA LEU A 68 -15.66 -20.14 3.15
C LEU A 68 -14.33 -19.41 3.43
N CYS A 69 -13.91 -19.39 4.70
CA CYS A 69 -12.62 -18.80 5.07
C CYS A 69 -11.45 -19.52 4.39
N ALA A 70 -11.45 -20.86 4.40
CA ALA A 70 -10.40 -21.66 3.78
C ALA A 70 -10.31 -21.45 2.25
N GLU A 71 -11.46 -21.41 1.54
CA GLU A 71 -11.49 -21.13 0.09
C GLU A 71 -10.87 -19.76 -0.23
N LEU A 72 -11.17 -18.75 0.59
CA LEU A 72 -10.63 -17.41 0.39
C LEU A 72 -9.14 -17.33 0.76
N ASP A 73 -8.73 -18.02 1.81
CA ASP A 73 -7.34 -18.09 2.26
C ASP A 73 -6.46 -18.71 1.17
N GLU A 74 -6.88 -19.83 0.56
CA GLU A 74 -6.15 -20.48 -0.53
C GLU A 74 -5.92 -19.53 -1.72
N ARG A 75 -6.95 -18.79 -2.12
CA ARG A 75 -6.85 -17.81 -3.22
C ARG A 75 -5.90 -16.67 -2.89
N VAL A 76 -5.98 -16.15 -1.67
CA VAL A 76 -5.10 -15.07 -1.19
C VAL A 76 -3.67 -15.56 -1.07
N GLU A 77 -3.44 -16.76 -0.55
CA GLU A 77 -2.11 -17.36 -0.45
C GLU A 77 -1.49 -17.58 -1.82
N ALA A 78 -2.24 -18.09 -2.80
CA ALA A 78 -1.76 -18.23 -4.18
C ALA A 78 -1.34 -16.87 -4.76
N PHE A 79 -2.15 -15.83 -4.56
CA PHE A 79 -1.83 -14.47 -5.00
C PHE A 79 -0.57 -13.89 -4.30
N LEU A 80 -0.46 -14.06 -2.99
CA LEU A 80 0.64 -13.53 -2.19
C LEU A 80 1.94 -14.32 -2.34
N ASN A 81 1.90 -15.56 -2.83
CA ASN A 81 3.08 -16.40 -3.07
C ASN A 81 3.47 -16.53 -4.55
N ARG A 82 2.72 -15.91 -5.46
CA ARG A 82 3.02 -15.94 -6.91
C ARG A 82 4.43 -15.44 -7.21
N GLU A 83 5.03 -15.98 -8.27
CA GLU A 83 6.32 -15.52 -8.79
C GLU A 83 6.24 -14.06 -9.26
N LEU A 84 7.32 -13.32 -9.05
CA LEU A 84 7.51 -11.94 -9.50
C LEU A 84 8.51 -11.96 -10.65
N SER A 85 8.01 -11.94 -11.88
CA SER A 85 8.82 -11.98 -13.09
C SER A 85 9.27 -10.58 -13.55
N GLY A 86 10.36 -10.54 -14.33
CA GLY A 86 10.92 -9.31 -14.90
C GLY A 86 11.60 -8.39 -13.88
N ALA A 87 12.02 -7.22 -14.34
CA ALA A 87 12.65 -6.20 -13.51
C ALA A 87 11.63 -5.27 -12.82
N TRP A 88 11.92 -4.88 -11.57
CA TRP A 88 11.06 -4.03 -10.75
C TRP A 88 11.81 -2.79 -10.24
N PRO A 89 12.02 -1.76 -11.09
CA PRO A 89 12.88 -0.63 -10.75
C PRO A 89 12.43 0.17 -9.52
N TYR A 90 11.12 0.21 -9.23
CA TYR A 90 10.56 1.01 -8.15
C TYR A 90 9.64 0.21 -7.25
N VAL A 91 9.84 0.36 -5.94
CA VAL A 91 9.03 -0.27 -4.89
C VAL A 91 8.58 0.77 -3.88
N TRP A 92 7.29 0.80 -3.58
CA TRP A 92 6.70 1.56 -2.50
C TRP A 92 6.37 0.62 -1.35
N LEU A 93 6.72 1.03 -0.14
CA LEU A 93 6.46 0.31 1.10
C LEU A 93 5.73 1.23 2.06
N ASP A 94 4.67 0.72 2.68
CA ASP A 94 3.94 1.41 3.73
C ASP A 94 3.36 0.40 4.72
N ALA A 95 3.06 0.90 5.92
CA ALA A 95 2.50 0.13 7.00
C ALA A 95 1.23 0.80 7.54
N THR A 96 0.26 -0.01 7.91
CA THR A 96 -0.89 0.43 8.69
C THR A 96 -1.08 -0.49 9.88
N TYR A 97 -1.74 -0.01 10.93
CA TYR A 97 -2.01 -0.81 12.12
C TYR A 97 -3.48 -1.20 12.18
N LEU A 98 -3.73 -2.50 12.37
CA LEU A 98 -5.07 -3.04 12.60
C LEU A 98 -5.16 -3.69 13.98
N LYS A 99 -6.35 -3.71 14.56
CA LYS A 99 -6.60 -4.35 15.86
C LYS A 99 -6.96 -5.81 15.67
N CYS A 100 -6.25 -6.68 16.36
CA CYS A 100 -6.40 -8.13 16.27
C CYS A 100 -6.49 -8.73 17.66
N ARG A 101 -7.23 -9.84 17.81
CA ARG A 101 -7.21 -10.64 19.02
C ARG A 101 -6.08 -11.67 18.94
N ASP A 102 -5.20 -11.63 19.93
CA ASP A 102 -4.02 -12.50 20.03
C ASP A 102 -3.76 -12.82 21.50
N GLY A 103 -3.57 -14.09 21.84
CA GLY A 103 -3.38 -14.55 23.23
C GLY A 103 -4.48 -14.08 24.21
N GLY A 104 -5.73 -13.97 23.75
CA GLY A 104 -6.86 -13.47 24.54
C GLY A 104 -6.96 -11.94 24.69
N ARG A 105 -5.97 -11.19 24.19
CA ARG A 105 -5.87 -9.73 24.32
C ARG A 105 -6.09 -9.06 22.97
N VAL A 106 -6.48 -7.79 22.97
CA VAL A 106 -6.55 -6.97 21.75
C VAL A 106 -5.20 -6.27 21.57
N VAL A 107 -4.52 -6.57 20.47
CA VAL A 107 -3.21 -6.02 20.14
C VAL A 107 -3.27 -5.27 18.81
N SER A 108 -2.38 -4.30 18.64
CA SER A 108 -2.16 -3.65 17.35
C SER A 108 -1.16 -4.48 16.56
N LYS A 109 -1.52 -4.91 15.35
CA LYS A 109 -0.61 -5.58 14.42
C LYS A 109 -0.26 -4.63 13.28
N ALA A 110 1.02 -4.57 12.94
CA ALA A 110 1.49 -3.90 11.74
C ALA A 110 1.09 -4.74 10.52
N VAL A 111 0.52 -4.09 9.52
CA VAL A 111 0.12 -4.64 8.24
C VAL A 111 0.91 -3.89 7.18
N VAL A 112 1.90 -4.56 6.61
CA VAL A 112 2.81 -3.96 5.63
C VAL A 112 2.45 -4.40 4.23
N VAL A 113 2.49 -3.44 3.30
CA VAL A 113 2.15 -3.66 1.90
C VAL A 113 3.30 -3.18 1.04
N ALA A 114 3.69 -4.00 0.07
CA ALA A 114 4.61 -3.63 -1.00
C ALA A 114 3.85 -3.48 -2.31
N VAL A 115 4.04 -2.34 -2.98
CA VAL A 115 3.59 -2.11 -4.36
C VAL A 115 4.80 -1.82 -5.21
N GLY A 116 4.87 -2.40 -6.40
CA GLY A 116 5.97 -2.19 -7.34
C GLY A 116 5.47 -1.77 -8.71
N VAL A 117 6.39 -1.25 -9.53
CA VAL A 117 6.20 -1.08 -10.97
C VAL A 117 7.20 -1.96 -11.69
N ASN A 118 6.72 -2.77 -12.62
CA ASN A 118 7.56 -3.62 -13.45
C ASN A 118 8.11 -2.86 -14.66
N GLU A 119 9.03 -3.50 -15.39
CA GLU A 119 9.63 -2.99 -16.63
C GLU A 119 8.62 -2.66 -17.74
N SER A 120 7.43 -3.27 -17.71
CA SER A 120 6.32 -2.96 -18.62
C SER A 120 5.53 -1.71 -18.20
N GLY A 121 5.92 -1.05 -17.12
CA GLY A 121 5.26 0.15 -16.59
C GLY A 121 3.94 -0.13 -15.88
N VAL A 122 3.64 -1.40 -15.58
CA VAL A 122 2.44 -1.81 -14.86
C VAL A 122 2.75 -1.87 -13.38
N ARG A 123 1.83 -1.32 -12.58
CA ARG A 123 1.94 -1.36 -11.11
C ARG A 123 1.18 -2.55 -10.56
N GLU A 124 1.73 -3.17 -9.52
CA GLU A 124 1.16 -4.35 -8.88
C GLU A 124 1.43 -4.36 -7.38
N VAL A 125 0.56 -5.02 -6.62
CA VAL A 125 0.90 -5.39 -5.24
C VAL A 125 1.86 -6.56 -5.27
N LEU A 126 3.04 -6.38 -4.69
CA LEU A 126 4.08 -7.40 -4.60
C LEU A 126 3.87 -8.34 -3.43
N GLY A 127 3.39 -7.83 -2.29
CA GLY A 127 3.15 -8.65 -1.11
C GLY A 127 2.51 -7.93 0.06
N LEU A 128 2.14 -8.74 1.04
CA LEU A 128 1.50 -8.38 2.30
C LEU A 128 2.16 -9.19 3.41
N ALA A 129 2.44 -8.56 4.55
CA ALA A 129 2.78 -9.27 5.78
C ALA A 129 2.11 -8.63 6.98
N VAL A 130 1.83 -9.45 8.00
CA VAL A 130 1.25 -9.02 9.28
C VAL A 130 2.23 -9.40 10.38
N GLY A 131 2.47 -8.48 11.32
CA GLY A 131 3.41 -8.73 12.40
C GLY A 131 3.16 -7.86 13.63
N PRO A 132 3.89 -8.10 14.73
CA PRO A 132 3.70 -7.38 15.99
C PRO A 132 4.22 -5.94 15.93
N ALA A 133 5.27 -5.68 15.15
CA ALA A 133 5.91 -4.36 15.03
C ALA A 133 6.77 -4.28 13.78
N GLU A 134 7.01 -3.04 13.32
CA GLU A 134 7.84 -2.71 12.16
C GLU A 134 9.36 -2.79 12.45
N THR A 135 9.83 -3.87 13.08
CA THR A 135 11.27 -4.02 13.37
C THR A 135 12.10 -4.20 12.09
N GLU A 136 13.40 -3.93 12.15
CA GLU A 136 14.32 -4.23 11.03
C GLU A 136 14.30 -5.70 10.64
N ALA A 137 14.22 -6.61 11.62
CA ALA A 137 14.13 -8.06 11.36
C ALA A 137 12.85 -8.40 10.57
N PHE A 138 11.72 -7.81 10.95
CA PHE A 138 10.45 -7.99 10.26
C PHE A 138 10.51 -7.49 8.81
N TRP A 139 11.02 -6.28 8.58
CA TRP A 139 11.21 -5.74 7.22
C TRP A 139 12.20 -6.56 6.40
N THR A 140 13.28 -7.04 7.02
CA THR A 140 14.29 -7.87 6.34
C THR A 140 13.67 -9.18 5.85
N GLU A 141 12.89 -9.86 6.69
CA GLU A 141 12.24 -11.12 6.29
C GLU A 141 11.19 -10.88 5.21
N PHE A 142 10.40 -9.80 5.33
CA PHE A 142 9.42 -9.44 4.32
C PHE A 142 10.08 -9.14 2.96
N LEU A 143 11.13 -8.33 2.92
CA LEU A 143 11.83 -8.04 1.66
C LEU A 143 12.51 -9.29 1.09
N ARG A 144 13.08 -10.16 1.93
CA ARG A 144 13.65 -11.44 1.49
C ARG A 144 12.61 -12.39 0.91
N SER A 145 11.38 -12.39 1.43
CA SER A 145 10.31 -13.21 0.84
C SER A 145 9.96 -12.71 -0.57
N LEU A 146 9.95 -11.40 -0.81
CA LEU A 146 9.76 -10.84 -2.14
C LEU A 146 10.92 -11.20 -3.09
N THR A 147 12.17 -11.09 -2.64
CA THR A 147 13.34 -11.47 -3.45
C THR A 147 13.36 -12.96 -3.77
N ARG A 148 13.01 -13.84 -2.83
CA ARG A 148 12.87 -15.29 -3.08
C ARG A 148 11.83 -15.61 -4.13
N ARG A 149 10.79 -14.78 -4.24
CA ARG A 149 9.74 -14.88 -5.27
C ARG A 149 10.14 -14.28 -6.62
N GLY A 150 11.30 -13.63 -6.74
CA GLY A 150 11.81 -13.07 -7.98
C GLY A 150 11.97 -11.56 -8.03
N LEU A 151 11.64 -10.81 -6.96
CA LEU A 151 11.84 -9.36 -6.93
C LEU A 151 13.32 -8.99 -7.13
N ASN A 152 13.62 -8.33 -8.26
CA ASN A 152 14.98 -7.96 -8.66
C ASN A 152 15.02 -6.59 -9.34
N ALA A 153 16.25 -6.09 -9.60
CA ALA A 153 16.54 -4.85 -10.30
C ALA A 153 15.95 -3.57 -9.67
N VAL A 154 15.66 -3.60 -8.36
CA VAL A 154 15.14 -2.44 -7.62
C VAL A 154 16.18 -1.33 -7.59
N LYS A 155 15.80 -0.14 -8.06
CA LYS A 155 16.65 1.07 -8.06
C LYS A 155 16.25 2.06 -6.98
N LEU A 156 14.95 2.17 -6.67
CA LEU A 156 14.43 3.06 -5.64
C LEU A 156 13.37 2.38 -4.78
N VAL A 157 13.52 2.49 -3.46
CA VAL A 157 12.49 2.19 -2.47
C VAL A 157 11.92 3.50 -1.93
N VAL A 158 10.60 3.66 -1.97
CA VAL A 158 9.88 4.83 -1.44
C VAL A 158 9.05 4.42 -0.23
N SER A 159 9.27 5.06 0.91
CA SER A 159 8.50 4.79 2.13
C SER A 159 8.40 6.01 3.04
N ASP A 160 7.64 5.92 4.14
CA ASP A 160 7.84 6.83 5.27
C ASP A 160 9.19 6.54 5.96
N CYS A 161 9.66 7.48 6.78
CA CYS A 161 10.91 7.42 7.53
C CYS A 161 10.79 6.43 8.70
N HIS A 162 10.93 5.16 8.36
CA HIS A 162 11.09 4.08 9.32
C HIS A 162 12.51 3.53 9.24
N GLU A 163 13.32 3.73 10.28
CA GLU A 163 14.75 3.36 10.25
C GLU A 163 14.97 1.86 9.97
N GLY A 164 14.16 1.00 10.58
CA GLY A 164 14.24 -0.45 10.35
C GLY A 164 13.97 -0.85 8.90
N LEU A 165 13.09 -0.12 8.20
CA LEU A 165 12.80 -0.34 6.79
C LEU A 165 13.98 0.14 5.94
N ARG A 166 14.50 1.34 6.21
CA ARG A 166 15.66 1.88 5.49
C ARG A 166 16.87 0.94 5.54
N ARG A 167 17.21 0.42 6.73
CA ARG A 167 18.31 -0.53 6.91
C ARG A 167 18.04 -1.86 6.21
N ALA A 168 16.82 -2.39 6.31
CA ALA A 168 16.43 -3.61 5.62
C ALA A 168 16.49 -3.46 4.08
N ALA A 169 16.00 -2.34 3.53
CA ALA A 169 16.02 -2.06 2.10
C ALA A 169 17.45 -1.98 1.56
N ALA A 170 18.34 -1.27 2.26
CA ALA A 170 19.76 -1.22 1.90
C ALA A 170 20.41 -2.61 1.92
N LYS A 171 20.12 -3.42 2.94
CA LYS A 171 20.70 -4.76 3.12
C LYS A 171 20.20 -5.80 2.12
N VAL A 172 18.89 -5.78 1.80
CA VAL A 172 18.26 -6.83 0.98
C VAL A 172 18.22 -6.46 -0.50
N LEU A 173 17.95 -5.20 -0.84
CA LEU A 173 17.72 -4.78 -2.21
C LEU A 173 18.90 -4.00 -2.81
N GLY A 174 19.80 -3.45 -1.98
CA GLY A 174 20.91 -2.60 -2.45
C GLY A 174 20.45 -1.34 -3.18
N ALA A 175 19.19 -0.94 -2.98
CA ALA A 175 18.55 0.16 -3.69
C ALA A 175 18.75 1.49 -2.96
N SER A 176 18.67 2.59 -3.71
CA SER A 176 18.51 3.93 -3.13
C SER A 176 17.18 4.01 -2.36
N TRP A 177 17.12 4.90 -1.38
CA TRP A 177 15.93 5.11 -0.57
C TRP A 177 15.42 6.54 -0.66
N GLN A 178 14.11 6.68 -0.84
CA GLN A 178 13.39 7.93 -0.89
C GLN A 178 12.42 8.03 0.29
N ARG A 179 12.61 9.07 1.11
CA ARG A 179 11.66 9.45 2.15
C ARG A 179 10.45 10.17 1.54
N CYS A 180 9.24 9.72 1.83
CA CYS A 180 8.02 10.34 1.34
C CYS A 180 7.95 11.84 1.71
N ARG A 181 7.85 12.72 0.70
CA ARG A 181 7.82 14.18 0.91
C ARG A 181 6.61 14.63 1.72
N VAL A 182 5.48 13.93 1.59
CA VAL A 182 4.23 14.25 2.31
C VAL A 182 4.39 14.00 3.81
N HIS A 183 4.99 12.87 4.18
CA HIS A 183 5.28 12.54 5.58
C HIS A 183 6.37 13.45 6.15
N PHE A 184 7.42 13.74 5.38
CA PHE A 184 8.40 14.76 5.75
C PHE A 184 7.72 16.10 6.03
N MET A 185 6.78 16.52 5.18
CA MET A 185 6.05 17.78 5.38
C MET A 185 5.22 17.80 6.65
N ARG A 186 4.56 16.68 6.97
CA ARG A 186 3.83 16.53 8.24
C ARG A 186 4.77 16.66 9.44
N ASN A 187 5.95 16.05 9.37
CA ASN A 187 6.94 16.11 10.44
C ASN A 187 7.48 17.52 10.63
N VAL A 188 7.76 18.25 9.54
CA VAL A 188 8.17 19.65 9.61
C VAL A 188 7.07 20.51 10.25
N LEU A 189 5.83 20.40 9.75
CA LEU A 189 4.72 21.25 10.22
C LEU A 189 4.31 20.98 11.68
N ALA A 190 4.66 19.82 12.24
CA ALA A 190 4.47 19.53 13.67
C ALA A 190 5.30 20.47 14.58
N TYR A 191 6.40 21.03 14.08
CA TYR A 191 7.26 21.98 14.81
C TYR A 191 6.96 23.45 14.48
N VAL A 192 5.93 23.71 13.67
CA VAL A 192 5.56 25.06 13.22
C VAL A 192 4.20 25.44 13.84
N PRO A 193 4.02 26.67 14.36
CA PRO A 193 2.72 27.16 14.77
C PRO A 193 1.72 27.18 13.61
N LYS A 194 0.46 26.80 13.86
CA LYS A 194 -0.58 26.66 12.81
C LYS A 194 -0.70 27.87 11.88
N GLY A 195 -0.66 29.10 12.42
CA GLY A 195 -0.76 30.34 11.64
C GLY A 195 0.41 30.59 10.67
N GLN A 196 1.48 29.80 10.73
CA GLN A 196 2.67 29.93 9.89
C GLN A 196 2.88 28.70 8.99
N HIS A 197 1.97 27.71 9.04
CA HIS A 197 2.05 26.47 8.26
C HIS A 197 2.14 26.74 6.76
N GLU A 198 1.30 27.63 6.25
CA GLU A 198 1.25 27.92 4.81
C GLU A 198 2.56 28.52 4.31
N MET A 199 3.14 29.48 5.05
CA MET A 199 4.41 30.11 4.70
C MET A 199 5.55 29.09 4.66
N VAL A 200 5.68 28.24 5.69
CA VAL A 200 6.73 27.21 5.73
C VAL A 200 6.53 26.16 4.63
N ALA A 201 5.28 25.70 4.45
CA ALA A 201 4.98 24.73 3.41
C ALA A 201 5.23 25.29 2.00
N ALA A 202 4.89 26.56 1.75
CA ALA A 202 5.16 27.22 0.48
C ALA A 202 6.66 27.33 0.20
N ALA A 203 7.45 27.73 1.20
CA ALA A 203 8.91 27.80 1.08
C ALA A 203 9.52 26.44 0.73
N ILE A 204 9.09 25.35 1.37
CA ILE A 204 9.62 24.01 1.07
C ILE A 204 9.12 23.48 -0.28
N ARG A 205 7.89 23.83 -0.70
CA ARG A 205 7.37 23.45 -2.02
C ARG A 205 8.21 24.01 -3.17
N THR A 206 8.89 25.15 -3.01
CA THR A 206 9.78 25.68 -4.07
C THR A 206 10.93 24.73 -4.37
N VAL A 207 11.36 23.90 -3.42
CA VAL A 207 12.39 22.88 -3.65
C VAL A 207 11.90 21.84 -4.66
N PHE A 208 10.66 21.39 -4.52
CA PHE A 208 10.10 20.35 -5.38
C PHE A 208 9.66 20.86 -6.76
N ALA A 209 9.71 22.18 -6.97
CA ALA A 209 9.44 22.83 -8.25
C ALA A 209 10.68 22.96 -9.14
N GLN A 210 11.86 22.60 -8.63
CA GLN A 210 13.12 22.72 -9.37
C GLN A 210 13.23 21.70 -10.51
N GLU A 211 14.07 22.02 -11.49
CA GLU A 211 14.17 21.27 -12.76
C GLU A 211 15.13 20.08 -12.70
N ASN A 212 16.07 20.08 -11.75
CA ASN A 212 17.08 19.04 -11.57
C ASN A 212 17.47 18.90 -10.09
N GLN A 213 18.20 17.83 -9.76
CA GLN A 213 18.57 17.51 -8.37
C GLN A 213 19.50 18.56 -7.75
N ASP A 214 20.47 19.10 -8.49
CA ASP A 214 21.43 20.07 -7.97
C ASP A 214 20.75 21.38 -7.56
N GLU A 215 19.85 21.85 -8.42
CA GLU A 215 18.99 22.99 -8.13
C GLU A 215 18.07 22.72 -6.92
N GLY A 216 17.48 21.53 -6.87
CA GLY A 216 16.69 21.08 -5.72
C GLY A 216 17.47 21.13 -4.40
N ARG A 217 18.72 20.64 -4.39
CA ARG A 217 19.60 20.68 -3.22
C ARG A 217 19.98 22.11 -2.83
N ARG A 218 20.29 22.96 -3.81
CA ARG A 218 20.59 24.38 -3.56
C ARG A 218 19.40 25.08 -2.92
N GLN A 219 18.23 24.98 -3.53
CA GLN A 219 17.00 25.56 -3.00
C GLN A 219 16.65 25.01 -1.61
N TRP A 220 16.89 23.71 -1.36
CA TRP A 220 16.69 23.09 -0.05
C TRP A 220 17.50 23.76 1.04
N ARG A 221 18.81 23.94 0.80
CA ARG A 221 19.74 24.57 1.75
C ARG A 221 19.40 26.04 1.97
N GLU A 222 19.03 26.77 0.94
CA GLU A 222 18.58 28.15 1.08
C GLU A 222 17.31 28.28 1.93
N VAL A 223 16.34 27.38 1.74
CA VAL A 223 15.11 27.36 2.55
C VAL A 223 15.42 26.98 3.99
N ALA A 224 16.25 25.97 4.21
CA ALA A 224 16.69 25.58 5.55
C ALA A 224 17.36 26.75 6.28
N GLU A 225 18.21 27.52 5.60
CA GLU A 225 18.87 28.69 6.18
C GLU A 225 17.90 29.82 6.52
N LYS A 226 16.98 30.15 5.61
CA LYS A 226 15.92 31.17 5.85
C LYS A 226 15.03 30.83 7.04
N LEU A 227 14.79 29.54 7.29
CA LEU A 227 13.97 29.08 8.40
C LEU A 227 14.76 28.95 9.71
N ARG A 228 16.09 28.95 9.69
CA ARG A 228 16.95 28.57 10.82
C ARG A 228 16.76 29.45 12.04
N GLY A 229 16.66 30.77 11.84
CA GLY A 229 16.48 31.73 12.93
C GLY A 229 15.13 31.59 13.66
N ARG A 230 14.05 31.28 12.92
CA ARG A 230 12.68 31.22 13.46
C ARG A 230 12.25 29.81 13.87
N PHE A 231 12.75 28.80 13.19
CA PHE A 231 12.39 27.39 13.36
C PHE A 231 13.64 26.49 13.32
N PRO A 232 14.55 26.58 14.31
CA PRO A 232 15.81 25.85 14.29
C PRO A 232 15.63 24.32 14.14
N LYS A 233 14.60 23.75 14.78
CA LYS A 233 14.24 22.32 14.66
C LYS A 233 13.81 21.92 13.25
N VAL A 234 13.15 22.82 12.50
CA VAL A 234 12.77 22.56 11.12
C VAL A 234 14.01 22.51 10.23
N SER A 235 14.92 23.46 10.40
CA SER A 235 16.17 23.49 9.63
C SER A 235 17.05 22.28 9.93
N GLU A 236 17.17 21.86 11.19
CA GLU A 236 17.88 20.62 11.54
C GLU A 236 17.26 19.38 10.90
N LEU A 237 15.92 19.29 10.87
CA LEU A 237 15.24 18.21 10.16
C LEU A 237 15.49 18.26 8.64
N MET A 238 15.55 19.45 8.07
CA MET A 238 15.87 19.64 6.65
C MET A 238 17.31 19.22 6.36
N ASP A 239 18.28 19.68 7.14
CA ASP A 239 19.70 19.36 6.97
C ASP A 239 19.93 17.84 6.98
N ASN A 240 19.31 17.12 7.93
CA ASN A 240 19.43 15.67 8.06
C ASN A 240 18.70 14.87 6.98
N ALA A 241 17.68 15.45 6.33
CA ALA A 241 16.81 14.73 5.40
C ALA A 241 17.06 15.05 3.93
N GLU A 242 17.96 15.98 3.59
CA GLU A 242 18.19 16.45 2.22
C GLU A 242 18.37 15.30 1.22
N ALA A 243 19.32 14.40 1.48
CA ALA A 243 19.63 13.30 0.57
C ALA A 243 18.46 12.32 0.44
N ASP A 244 17.75 12.05 1.53
CA ASP A 244 16.67 11.08 1.58
C ASP A 244 15.38 11.60 0.94
N VAL A 245 15.08 12.91 1.06
CA VAL A 245 13.87 13.52 0.52
C VAL A 245 14.03 13.91 -0.96
N LEU A 246 15.26 14.12 -1.43
CA LEU A 246 15.55 14.48 -2.82
C LEU A 246 16.12 13.31 -3.66
N ALA A 247 16.16 12.09 -3.13
CA ALA A 247 16.68 10.92 -3.84
C ALA A 247 15.95 10.67 -5.17
N PHE A 248 14.64 10.90 -5.22
CA PHE A 248 13.81 10.73 -6.41
C PHE A 248 14.24 11.63 -7.57
N MET A 249 14.89 12.77 -7.30
CA MET A 249 15.37 13.70 -8.33
C MET A 249 16.55 13.15 -9.13
N GLY A 250 17.17 12.05 -8.68
CA GLY A 250 18.19 11.32 -9.45
C GLY A 250 17.61 10.42 -10.55
N PHE A 251 16.28 10.33 -10.69
CA PHE A 251 15.59 9.53 -11.69
C PHE A 251 14.97 10.43 -12.78
N PRO A 252 14.51 9.87 -13.92
CA PRO A 252 13.84 10.67 -14.95
C PRO A 252 12.71 11.53 -14.40
N LYS A 253 12.64 12.79 -14.86
CA LYS A 253 11.73 13.81 -14.34
C LYS A 253 10.26 13.40 -14.47
N GLU A 254 9.93 12.62 -15.50
CA GLU A 254 8.61 12.06 -15.76
C GLU A 254 8.12 11.14 -14.63
N HIS A 255 9.03 10.57 -13.84
CA HIS A 255 8.70 9.67 -12.72
C HIS A 255 8.52 10.42 -11.39
N TRP A 256 9.00 11.66 -11.28
CA TRP A 256 9.00 12.41 -10.02
C TRP A 256 7.62 12.58 -9.37
N PRO A 257 6.52 12.81 -10.12
CA PRO A 257 5.18 12.92 -9.52
C PRO A 257 4.77 11.67 -8.73
N GLN A 258 5.26 10.49 -9.14
CA GLN A 258 4.99 9.20 -8.51
C GLN A 258 6.02 8.88 -7.41
N LEU A 259 7.30 9.17 -7.63
CA LEU A 259 8.39 8.76 -6.74
C LEU A 259 8.55 9.65 -5.51
N GLY A 260 8.15 10.93 -5.56
CA GLY A 260 8.30 11.84 -4.42
C GLY A 260 7.42 11.52 -3.21
N SER A 261 6.52 10.52 -3.29
CA SER A 261 5.57 10.19 -2.22
C SER A 261 5.10 8.74 -2.24
N THR A 262 4.46 8.31 -1.16
CA THR A 262 3.75 7.03 -1.04
C THR A 262 2.30 7.10 -1.53
N ASN A 263 1.96 8.07 -2.39
CA ASN A 263 0.63 8.23 -2.97
C ASN A 263 0.03 6.94 -3.59
N PRO A 264 0.81 6.06 -4.26
CA PRO A 264 0.26 4.79 -4.78
C PRO A 264 -0.38 3.92 -3.68
N LEU A 265 0.14 3.97 -2.46
CA LEU A 265 -0.34 3.22 -1.31
C LEU A 265 -1.44 3.97 -0.53
N GLU A 266 -1.55 5.29 -0.65
CA GLU A 266 -2.49 6.07 0.17
C GLU A 266 -3.95 5.67 -0.09
N ARG A 267 -4.36 5.53 -1.37
CA ARG A 267 -5.71 5.08 -1.71
C ARG A 267 -5.97 3.66 -1.20
N LEU A 268 -4.98 2.79 -1.33
CA LEU A 268 -5.04 1.40 -0.89
C LEU A 268 -5.19 1.31 0.64
N ASN A 269 -4.39 2.06 1.38
CA ASN A 269 -4.45 2.14 2.83
C ASN A 269 -5.75 2.75 3.33
N LYS A 270 -6.33 3.73 2.62
CA LYS A 270 -7.68 4.24 2.91
C LYS A 270 -8.75 3.16 2.71
N GLU A 271 -8.66 2.39 1.63
CA GLU A 271 -9.57 1.27 1.36
C GLU A 271 -9.46 0.18 2.45
N ILE A 272 -8.24 -0.24 2.78
CA ILE A 272 -7.95 -1.19 3.87
C ILE A 272 -8.57 -0.71 5.18
N LYS A 273 -8.29 0.54 5.58
CA LYS A 273 -8.85 1.12 6.81
C LYS A 273 -10.37 1.19 6.78
N ARG A 274 -10.98 1.51 5.63
CA ARG A 274 -12.45 1.56 5.49
C ARG A 274 -13.07 0.19 5.73
N ARG A 275 -12.53 -0.87 5.13
CA ARG A 275 -13.06 -2.25 5.31
C ARG A 275 -12.76 -2.78 6.71
N ALA A 276 -11.55 -2.56 7.22
CA ALA A 276 -11.16 -2.96 8.56
C ALA A 276 -12.00 -2.28 9.66
N HIS A 277 -12.43 -1.03 9.46
CA HIS A 277 -13.29 -0.33 10.42
C HIS A 277 -14.66 -1.00 10.60
N VAL A 278 -15.16 -1.72 9.58
CA VAL A 278 -16.41 -2.50 9.70
C VAL A 278 -16.21 -3.70 10.65
N VAL A 279 -15.06 -4.38 10.53
CA VAL A 279 -14.70 -5.51 11.40
C VAL A 279 -14.42 -5.04 12.82
N GLY A 280 -13.73 -3.91 12.97
CA GLY A 280 -13.31 -3.36 14.26
C GLY A 280 -12.11 -4.14 14.83
N ILE A 281 -12.37 -5.30 15.43
CA ILE A 281 -11.35 -6.18 16.00
C ILE A 281 -11.32 -7.49 15.22
N PHE A 282 -10.20 -7.81 14.60
CA PHE A 282 -10.03 -9.05 13.86
C PHE A 282 -9.89 -10.24 14.82
N PRO A 283 -10.42 -11.43 14.47
CA PRO A 283 -10.34 -12.61 15.31
C PRO A 283 -8.93 -13.21 15.44
N ASN A 284 -8.09 -13.03 14.42
CA ASN A 284 -6.72 -13.53 14.33
C ASN A 284 -5.99 -12.84 13.16
N GLU A 285 -4.70 -13.14 12.98
CA GLU A 285 -3.91 -12.60 11.87
C GLU A 285 -4.35 -13.13 10.51
N ALA A 286 -4.75 -14.41 10.43
CA ALA A 286 -5.24 -15.01 9.18
C ALA A 286 -6.44 -14.24 8.60
N ALA A 287 -7.37 -13.77 9.44
CA ALA A 287 -8.49 -12.95 9.03
C ALA A 287 -8.06 -11.57 8.49
N ILE A 288 -6.97 -11.00 9.02
CA ILE A 288 -6.37 -9.78 8.46
C ILE A 288 -5.83 -10.08 7.06
N VAL A 289 -5.02 -11.13 6.93
CA VAL A 289 -4.43 -11.54 5.65
C VAL A 289 -5.53 -11.83 4.63
N ARG A 290 -6.61 -12.52 5.00
CA ARG A 290 -7.75 -12.80 4.13
C ARG A 290 -8.39 -11.54 3.58
N LEU A 291 -8.83 -10.63 4.45
CA LEU A 291 -9.54 -9.42 4.02
C LEU A 291 -8.63 -8.49 3.23
N VAL A 292 -7.44 -8.21 3.77
CA VAL A 292 -6.50 -7.29 3.14
C VAL A 292 -5.98 -7.90 1.83
N GLY A 293 -5.57 -9.17 1.83
CA GLY A 293 -5.10 -9.88 0.66
C GLY A 293 -6.12 -9.94 -0.47
N ALA A 294 -7.39 -10.24 -0.18
CA ALA A 294 -8.44 -10.25 -1.19
C ALA A 294 -8.67 -8.87 -1.83
N LEU A 295 -8.57 -7.81 -1.02
CA LEU A 295 -8.65 -6.42 -1.49
C LEU A 295 -7.44 -6.02 -2.33
N LEU A 296 -6.24 -6.44 -1.93
CA LEU A 296 -5.00 -6.20 -2.67
C LEU A 296 -4.99 -6.92 -4.02
N GLN A 297 -5.49 -8.15 -4.06
CA GLN A 297 -5.66 -8.94 -5.29
C GLN A 297 -6.61 -8.24 -6.25
N GLU A 298 -7.80 -7.89 -5.78
CA GLU A 298 -8.80 -7.17 -6.59
C GLU A 298 -8.25 -5.84 -7.12
N GLN A 299 -7.51 -5.10 -6.29
CA GLN A 299 -6.91 -3.85 -6.74
C GLN A 299 -5.82 -4.07 -7.80
N THR A 300 -5.08 -5.17 -7.71
CA THR A 300 -4.07 -5.54 -8.71
C THR A 300 -4.75 -5.86 -10.05
N ASP A 301 -5.83 -6.63 -10.04
CA ASP A 301 -6.61 -6.95 -11.24
C ASP A 301 -7.16 -5.68 -11.90
N GLU A 302 -7.68 -4.73 -11.10
CA GLU A 302 -8.12 -3.43 -11.61
C GLU A 302 -6.98 -2.64 -12.28
N TRP A 303 -5.74 -2.74 -11.78
CA TRP A 303 -4.60 -2.05 -12.39
C TRP A 303 -4.18 -2.65 -13.73
N GLN A 304 -4.33 -3.96 -13.91
CA GLN A 304 -3.96 -4.64 -15.17
C GLN A 304 -4.77 -4.15 -16.37
N VAL A 305 -6.01 -3.69 -16.16
CA VAL A 305 -6.88 -3.19 -17.23
C VAL A 305 -6.82 -1.67 -17.42
N THR A 306 -5.99 -0.98 -16.62
CA THR A 306 -5.80 0.48 -16.73
C THR A 306 -4.58 0.83 -17.58
N ARG A 307 -4.49 2.10 -17.99
CA ARG A 307 -3.28 2.61 -18.66
C ARG A 307 -2.04 2.34 -17.80
N ARG A 308 -0.91 2.08 -18.47
CA ARG A 308 0.39 1.93 -17.80
C ARG A 308 0.63 3.08 -16.83
N TYR A 309 1.17 2.72 -15.67
CA TYR A 309 1.45 3.66 -14.60
C TYR A 309 2.67 4.53 -14.91
N MET A 310 3.64 3.97 -15.65
CA MET A 310 4.85 4.65 -16.12
C MET A 310 5.16 4.26 -17.57
N SER A 311 5.92 5.11 -18.27
CA SER A 311 6.32 4.85 -19.65
C SER A 311 7.40 3.76 -19.71
N VAL A 312 7.23 2.81 -20.62
CA VAL A 312 8.22 1.73 -20.85
C VAL A 312 9.55 2.31 -21.30
N GLY A 313 9.51 3.34 -22.16
CA GLY A 313 10.73 3.96 -22.70
C GLY A 313 11.62 4.57 -21.62
N THR A 314 11.02 5.32 -20.68
CA THR A 314 11.77 5.94 -19.58
C THR A 314 12.18 4.92 -18.51
N LEU A 315 11.45 3.81 -18.36
CA LEU A 315 11.86 2.71 -17.48
C LEU A 315 13.06 1.92 -18.03
N ARG A 316 13.14 1.70 -19.36
CA ARG A 316 14.32 1.08 -19.98
C ARG A 316 15.59 1.88 -19.72
N GLN A 317 15.51 3.21 -19.76
CA GLN A 317 16.64 4.09 -19.41
C GLN A 317 17.12 3.86 -17.97
N VAL A 318 16.19 3.67 -17.03
CA VAL A 318 16.49 3.41 -15.60
C VAL A 318 17.10 2.02 -15.40
N LEU A 319 16.65 1.04 -16.18
CA LEU A 319 17.15 -0.33 -16.14
C LEU A 319 18.46 -0.50 -16.91
N GLY A 320 18.87 0.47 -17.72
CA GLY A 320 20.06 0.38 -18.56
C GLY A 320 19.88 -0.53 -19.78
N THR A 321 18.63 -0.82 -20.17
CA THR A 321 18.30 -1.67 -21.32
C THR A 321 18.27 -0.82 -22.59
N ALA A 322 19.08 -1.16 -23.60
CA ALA A 322 19.09 -0.48 -24.89
C ALA A 322 17.69 -0.57 -25.57
N PRO A 323 17.28 0.43 -26.37
CA PRO A 323 16.08 0.30 -27.17
C PRO A 323 16.26 -0.85 -28.17
N GLU A 324 15.42 -1.89 -28.08
CA GLU A 324 15.18 -2.76 -29.23
C GLU A 324 14.64 -1.89 -30.36
N VAL A 325 15.50 -1.60 -31.33
CA VAL A 325 15.07 -1.05 -32.61
C VAL A 325 14.25 -2.16 -33.25
N ALA A 326 12.93 -2.04 -33.21
CA ALA A 326 12.08 -2.87 -34.05
C ALA A 326 12.50 -2.59 -35.50
N ALA A 327 13.22 -3.53 -36.10
CA ALA A 327 13.46 -3.53 -37.53
C ALA A 327 12.09 -3.60 -38.19
N ILE A 328 11.63 -2.45 -38.68
CA ILE A 328 10.57 -2.40 -39.68
C ILE A 328 11.23 -2.99 -40.92
N GLU A 329 11.03 -4.30 -41.14
CA GLU A 329 11.25 -4.88 -42.46
C GLU A 329 10.27 -4.21 -43.41
N ASP A 330 10.77 -3.22 -44.14
CA ASP A 330 10.12 -2.63 -45.29
C ASP A 330 10.04 -3.71 -46.38
N LYS A 331 8.94 -4.47 -46.37
CA LYS A 331 8.55 -5.29 -47.53
C LYS A 331 7.92 -4.38 -48.57
N THR A 332 8.78 -3.71 -49.33
CA THR A 332 8.45 -3.19 -50.65
C THR A 332 9.47 -3.67 -51.69
N ALA A 333 8.93 -4.19 -52.79
CA ALA A 333 9.58 -4.62 -54.05
C ALA A 333 10.42 -5.92 -54.03
N ASP A 334 9.80 -7.04 -54.43
CA ASP A 334 9.78 -7.50 -55.84
C ASP A 334 8.60 -8.45 -56.10
#